data_AF-A0A136LQY9-F1
#
_entry.id   AF-A0A136LQY9-F1
#
_cell.length_a   1.000
_cell.length_b   1.000
_cell.length_c   1.000
_cell.angle_alpha   90.00
_cell.angle_beta   90.00
_cell.angle_gamma   90.00
#
_symmetry.space_group_name_H-M   'P 1'
#
loop_
_entity.id
_entity.type
_entity.pdbx_description
1 polymer ?
#
loop_
_entity_poly.entity_id
_entity_poly.type
_entity_poly.pdbx_seq_one_letter_code
_entity_poly.pdbx_strand_id
1 'polypeptide(L)'
;MKLSWKWVVGAALVALIVVVAIGLVVVKPPQQLLLNAAFAPATISPNADGIDDITLLEYALSRAADITLSFENEDGRVFYYRQNEPRTAGDYSVLFSGVVDGYVNEGETIQGEVLRRLMPDGTYTWRLVANGEGGETQELSGELVLEDGEAMLPEIPEFTVYPDVFTPNQDGISDRTAINVGLNKDADLQVYLVRDGIEPIYIPERLEGLNPDLPTLRHLYDYDGGVDLGADPPADGEYTLIALAQDTVGQRVERTATITIENGGKPLAQIVPQPSGATVVFEAQPYDDAYYSTAEQRGELIQRPQDPQGLSTNSITMPVGDMLVFQLTVENYSAIPIRTHGSPPGTVFDWTQRAATFGESDESGAWRVGIDCDTAASDYPWRWRLGTDDDLAQVTDPLDENITYYYLPPGARVVVWGAVRMSEIEARNPQNCWAGLIHEDVGLTDLNAHVGPRSILLVDPAEG
;
A
#
# COMPACT_ATOMS: atom_id res chain seq x y z
N MET A 1 46.27 -45.38 76.36
CA MET A 1 45.21 -44.41 75.98
C MET A 1 44.24 -45.11 75.05
N LYS A 2 43.02 -45.44 75.51
CA LYS A 2 41.97 -45.97 74.63
C LYS A 2 41.37 -44.80 73.86
N LEU A 3 41.56 -44.76 72.54
CA LEU A 3 40.92 -43.75 71.68
C LEU A 3 39.41 -43.84 71.90
N SER A 4 38.78 -42.74 72.31
CA SER A 4 37.34 -42.70 72.54
C SER A 4 36.62 -43.00 71.21
N TRP A 5 35.65 -43.92 71.26
CA TRP A 5 34.82 -44.35 70.13
C TRP A 5 34.27 -43.18 69.29
N LYS A 6 34.00 -42.04 69.93
CA LYS A 6 33.53 -40.81 69.27
C LYS A 6 34.53 -40.23 68.26
N TRP A 7 35.84 -40.36 68.51
CA TRP A 7 36.88 -39.89 67.59
C TRP A 7 37.06 -40.80 66.38
N VAL A 8 36.89 -42.12 66.57
CA VAL A 8 36.94 -43.10 65.46
C VAL A 8 35.75 -42.91 64.52
N VAL A 9 34.54 -42.73 65.08
CA VAL A 9 33.34 -42.46 64.29
C VAL A 9 33.44 -41.11 63.58
N GLY A 10 33.94 -40.07 64.26
CA GLY A 10 34.15 -38.76 63.65
C GLY A 10 35.13 -38.80 62.47
N ALA A 11 36.27 -39.47 62.62
CA ALA A 11 37.25 -39.60 61.54
C ALA A 11 36.72 -40.43 60.35
N ALA A 12 35.93 -41.49 60.60
CA ALA A 12 35.31 -42.28 59.55
C ALA A 12 34.25 -41.49 58.76
N LEU A 13 33.48 -40.63 59.44
CA LEU A 13 32.49 -39.75 58.80
C LEU A 13 33.16 -38.70 57.90
N VAL A 14 34.25 -38.09 58.37
CA VAL A 14 35.03 -37.13 57.57
C VAL A 14 35.63 -37.82 56.34
N ALA A 15 36.21 -39.01 56.51
CA ALA A 15 36.75 -39.78 55.38
C ALA A 15 35.67 -40.15 54.36
N LEU A 16 34.47 -40.54 54.80
CA LEU A 16 33.34 -40.83 53.93
C LEU A 16 32.88 -39.59 53.16
N ILE A 17 32.76 -38.44 53.83
CA ILE A 17 32.38 -37.17 53.19
C ILE A 17 33.42 -36.78 52.13
N VAL A 18 34.72 -36.92 52.43
CA VAL A 18 35.79 -36.63 51.46
C VAL A 18 35.75 -37.59 50.28
N VAL A 19 35.52 -38.88 50.49
CA VAL A 19 35.42 -39.88 49.40
C VAL A 19 34.17 -39.67 48.56
N VAL A 20 33.03 -39.30 49.16
CA VAL A 20 31.79 -38.97 48.43
C VAL A 20 31.96 -37.66 47.67
N ALA A 21 32.60 -36.63 48.26
CA ALA A 21 32.90 -35.38 47.57
C ALA A 21 33.85 -35.59 46.38
N ILE A 22 34.94 -36.35 46.57
CA ILE A 22 35.86 -36.72 45.48
C ILE A 22 35.14 -37.60 44.45
N GLY A 23 34.32 -38.56 44.89
CA GLY A 23 33.52 -39.41 44.01
C GLY A 23 32.52 -38.62 43.16
N LEU A 24 31.85 -37.62 43.74
CA LEU A 24 30.94 -36.73 43.03
C LEU A 24 31.67 -35.86 42.00
N VAL A 25 32.88 -35.38 42.31
CA VAL A 25 33.72 -34.61 41.39
C VAL A 25 34.30 -35.48 40.26
N VAL A 26 34.63 -36.74 40.54
CA VAL A 26 35.22 -37.68 39.55
C VAL A 26 34.15 -38.30 38.63
N VAL A 27 32.91 -38.47 39.11
CA VAL A 27 31.81 -39.08 38.32
C VAL A 27 31.14 -38.09 37.36
N LYS A 28 31.29 -36.78 37.58
CA LYS A 28 30.83 -35.73 36.66
C LYS A 28 31.92 -34.68 36.45
N PRO A 29 32.94 -34.93 35.60
CA PRO A 29 33.86 -33.87 35.21
C PRO A 29 33.06 -32.71 34.60
N PRO A 30 33.46 -31.43 34.84
CA PRO A 30 32.85 -30.29 34.17
C PRO A 30 33.05 -30.46 32.66
N GLN A 31 31.99 -30.84 31.97
CA GLN A 31 31.99 -30.95 30.51
C GLN A 31 31.96 -29.53 29.94
N GLN A 32 32.93 -29.24 29.07
CA GLN A 32 33.02 -27.97 28.33
C GLN A 32 31.71 -27.72 27.59
N LEU A 33 31.12 -26.56 27.80
CA LEU A 33 29.94 -26.09 27.08
C LEU A 33 30.31 -25.66 25.66
N LEU A 34 31.46 -24.99 25.53
CA LEU A 34 32.00 -24.50 24.28
C LEU A 34 33.26 -25.29 23.92
N LEU A 35 33.25 -25.98 22.77
CA LEU A 35 34.29 -26.92 22.36
C LEU A 35 35.40 -26.24 21.55
N ASN A 36 35.01 -25.33 20.66
CA ASN A 36 35.89 -24.49 19.86
C ASN A 36 35.16 -23.20 19.49
N ALA A 37 35.92 -22.17 19.14
CA ALA A 37 35.47 -20.96 18.48
C ALA A 37 36.67 -20.31 17.79
N ALA A 38 36.54 -19.94 16.53
CA ALA A 38 37.59 -19.24 15.80
C ALA A 38 37.04 -18.42 14.64
N PHE A 39 37.70 -17.31 14.36
CA PHE A 39 37.57 -16.55 13.11
C PHE A 39 38.70 -16.94 12.16
N ALA A 40 38.36 -17.18 10.90
CA ALA A 40 39.33 -17.42 9.84
C ALA A 40 38.86 -16.82 8.49
N PRO A 41 39.61 -15.88 7.90
CA PRO A 41 40.85 -15.24 8.41
C PRO A 41 40.59 -14.33 9.63
N ALA A 42 41.65 -14.00 10.38
CA ALA A 42 41.56 -13.08 11.52
C ALA A 42 41.74 -11.60 11.14
N THR A 43 41.94 -11.31 9.85
CA THR A 43 42.04 -9.96 9.29
C THR A 43 41.10 -9.90 8.09
N ILE A 44 40.29 -8.85 8.02
CA ILE A 44 39.37 -8.59 6.92
C ILE A 44 39.38 -7.10 6.54
N SER A 45 39.03 -6.81 5.29
CA SER A 45 38.84 -5.47 4.75
C SER A 45 37.42 -5.26 4.25
N PRO A 46 36.46 -4.94 5.14
CA PRO A 46 35.04 -4.90 4.80
C PRO A 46 34.66 -3.63 4.04
N ASN A 47 34.97 -3.60 2.74
CA ASN A 47 34.69 -2.49 1.82
C ASN A 47 33.86 -2.92 0.59
N ALA A 48 33.44 -4.19 0.56
CA ALA A 48 32.65 -4.82 -0.49
C ALA A 48 33.32 -4.82 -1.88
N ASP A 49 34.65 -4.85 -1.95
CA ASP A 49 35.39 -4.95 -3.21
C ASP A 49 35.55 -6.40 -3.74
N GLY A 50 35.12 -7.38 -2.95
CA GLY A 50 35.18 -8.81 -3.23
C GLY A 50 36.45 -9.50 -2.73
N ILE A 51 37.33 -8.80 -2.02
CA ILE A 51 38.62 -9.28 -1.51
C ILE A 51 38.63 -9.13 0.01
N ASP A 52 38.73 -10.26 0.72
CA ASP A 52 38.86 -10.30 2.18
C ASP A 52 37.79 -9.51 2.96
N ASP A 53 36.60 -9.27 2.38
CA ASP A 53 35.49 -8.53 3.00
C ASP A 53 34.86 -9.20 4.23
N ILE A 54 34.98 -10.54 4.30
CA ILE A 54 34.27 -11.37 5.28
C ILE A 54 35.19 -12.42 5.87
N THR A 55 34.92 -12.77 7.12
CA THR A 55 35.56 -13.89 7.82
C THR A 55 34.52 -14.93 8.24
N LEU A 56 34.95 -16.18 8.37
CA LEU A 56 34.12 -17.25 8.88
C LEU A 56 34.32 -17.41 10.39
N LEU A 57 33.24 -17.23 11.16
CA LEU A 57 33.17 -17.70 12.54
C LEU A 57 32.68 -19.15 12.57
N GLU A 58 33.50 -20.05 13.09
CA GLU A 58 33.09 -21.42 13.41
C GLU A 58 33.15 -21.64 14.93
N TYR A 59 32.10 -22.22 15.52
CA TYR A 59 32.08 -22.63 16.93
C TYR A 59 31.18 -23.85 17.15
N ALA A 60 31.45 -24.62 18.20
CA ALA A 60 30.69 -25.81 18.54
C ALA A 60 30.26 -25.81 20.01
N LEU A 61 28.99 -26.13 20.22
CA LEU A 61 28.36 -26.26 21.53
C LEU A 61 28.07 -27.72 21.85
N SER A 62 28.47 -28.17 23.04
CA SER A 62 28.20 -29.53 23.50
C SER A 62 26.76 -29.72 24.02
N ARG A 63 26.10 -28.61 24.40
CA ARG A 63 24.75 -28.55 24.98
C ARG A 63 24.06 -27.24 24.59
N ALA A 64 22.76 -27.16 24.85
CA ALA A 64 22.03 -25.91 24.68
C ALA A 64 22.55 -24.81 25.62
N ALA A 65 22.63 -23.59 25.10
CA ALA A 65 23.13 -22.42 25.81
C ALA A 65 22.63 -21.13 25.16
N ASP A 66 22.56 -20.06 25.95
CA ASP A 66 22.45 -18.70 25.43
C ASP A 66 23.84 -18.16 25.10
N ILE A 67 24.04 -17.70 23.87
CA ILE A 67 25.32 -17.15 23.43
C ILE A 67 25.31 -15.63 23.36
N THR A 68 26.43 -15.03 23.72
CA THR A 68 26.72 -13.62 23.48
C THR A 68 28.06 -13.53 22.74
N LEU A 69 28.05 -12.88 21.57
CA LEU A 69 29.26 -12.58 20.80
C LEU A 69 29.48 -11.07 20.81
N SER A 70 30.62 -10.67 21.37
CA SER A 70 31.01 -9.27 21.50
C SER A 70 32.45 -9.02 21.08
N PHE A 71 32.77 -7.78 20.71
CA PHE A 71 34.08 -7.34 20.26
C PHE A 71 34.50 -6.13 21.09
N GLU A 72 35.65 -6.20 21.73
CA GLU A 72 36.21 -5.14 22.57
C GLU A 72 37.40 -4.51 21.84
N ASN A 73 37.36 -3.20 21.62
CA ASN A 73 38.47 -2.46 20.98
C ASN A 73 39.55 -2.05 22.00
N GLU A 74 40.64 -1.44 21.53
CA GLU A 74 41.76 -0.98 22.38
C GLU A 74 41.35 0.08 23.44
N ASP A 75 40.29 0.85 23.16
CA ASP A 75 39.72 1.84 24.09
C ASP A 75 38.77 1.24 25.13
N GLY A 76 38.52 -0.07 25.07
CA GLY A 76 37.57 -0.79 25.96
C GLY A 76 36.10 -0.64 25.57
N ARG A 77 35.79 -0.08 24.38
CA ARG A 77 34.44 -0.03 23.83
C ARG A 77 34.03 -1.43 23.36
N VAL A 78 32.85 -1.87 23.79
CA VAL A 78 32.30 -3.19 23.44
C VAL A 78 31.20 -3.04 22.40
N PHE A 79 31.31 -3.81 21.33
CA PHE A 79 30.34 -3.93 20.24
C PHE A 79 29.69 -5.32 20.30
N TYR A 80 28.38 -5.41 20.12
CA TYR A 80 27.66 -6.67 20.20
C TYR A 80 27.16 -7.11 18.83
N TYR A 81 27.41 -8.35 18.46
CA TYR A 81 26.80 -8.97 17.27
C TYR A 81 25.60 -9.84 17.64
N ARG A 82 25.62 -10.46 18.83
CA ARG A 82 24.56 -11.30 19.39
C ARG A 82 24.55 -11.18 20.89
N GLN A 83 23.37 -11.13 21.50
CA GLN A 83 23.20 -11.01 22.95
C GLN A 83 22.14 -11.99 23.43
N ASN A 84 22.53 -12.91 24.32
CA ASN A 84 21.65 -13.93 24.91
C ASN A 84 20.81 -14.70 23.86
N GLU A 85 21.45 -15.06 22.74
CA GLU A 85 20.82 -15.77 21.65
C GLU A 85 20.74 -17.28 21.96
N PRO A 86 19.55 -17.89 22.02
CA PRO A 86 19.42 -19.30 22.37
C PRO A 86 19.96 -20.19 21.23
N ARG A 87 20.78 -21.18 21.61
CA ARG A 87 21.37 -22.16 20.68
C ARG A 87 21.26 -23.57 21.24
N THR A 88 21.01 -24.54 20.36
CA THR A 88 21.07 -25.97 20.70
C THR A 88 22.51 -26.47 20.66
N ALA A 89 22.76 -27.70 21.12
CA ALA A 89 24.02 -28.37 20.86
C ALA A 89 24.26 -28.52 19.34
N GLY A 90 25.51 -28.42 18.91
CA GLY A 90 25.88 -28.58 17.50
C GLY A 90 27.03 -27.69 17.07
N ASP A 91 27.40 -27.84 15.80
CA ASP A 91 28.39 -27.02 15.10
C ASP A 91 27.68 -25.86 14.38
N TYR A 92 28.29 -24.68 14.44
CA TYR A 92 27.75 -23.45 13.86
C TYR A 92 28.80 -22.75 13.01
N SER A 93 28.36 -22.22 11.88
CA SER A 93 29.16 -21.40 10.98
C SER A 93 28.42 -20.12 10.59
N VAL A 94 29.12 -18.99 10.60
CA VAL A 94 28.54 -17.67 10.29
C VAL A 94 29.57 -16.86 9.50
N LEU A 95 29.17 -16.31 8.36
CA LEU A 95 29.95 -15.30 7.65
C LEU A 95 29.75 -13.95 8.34
N PHE A 96 30.85 -13.26 8.61
CA PHE A 96 30.89 -12.03 9.38
C PHE A 96 31.68 -10.96 8.64
N SER A 97 31.07 -9.80 8.39
CA SER A 97 31.65 -8.67 7.66
C SER A 97 32.18 -7.56 8.58
N GLY A 98 32.28 -7.79 9.90
CA GLY A 98 32.57 -6.72 10.86
C GLY A 98 31.34 -5.88 11.24
N VAL A 99 30.19 -6.12 10.62
CA VAL A 99 28.93 -5.44 10.94
C VAL A 99 28.27 -6.05 12.17
N VAL A 100 27.93 -5.19 13.13
CA VAL A 100 27.37 -5.51 14.46
C VAL A 100 26.03 -4.81 14.66
N ASP A 101 25.43 -4.96 15.86
CA ASP A 101 24.28 -4.18 16.29
C ASP A 101 24.55 -2.67 16.12
N GLY A 102 23.53 -1.94 15.71
CA GLY A 102 23.67 -0.52 15.40
C GLY A 102 24.12 0.33 16.59
N TYR A 103 24.93 1.34 16.29
CA TYR A 103 25.40 2.32 17.27
C TYR A 103 25.63 3.68 16.61
N VAL A 104 25.62 4.73 17.44
CA VAL A 104 25.92 6.11 17.04
C VAL A 104 27.21 6.55 17.73
N ASN A 105 28.09 7.24 17.00
CA ASN A 105 29.32 7.76 17.55
C ASN A 105 29.08 9.06 18.34
N GLU A 106 29.98 9.39 19.26
CA GLU A 106 29.85 10.61 20.05
C GLU A 106 29.88 11.85 19.14
N GLY A 107 28.85 12.70 19.26
CA GLY A 107 28.71 13.90 18.45
C GLY A 107 28.16 13.68 17.04
N GLU A 108 27.88 12.44 16.65
CA GLU A 108 27.27 12.12 15.36
C GLU A 108 25.76 12.34 15.39
N THR A 109 25.20 12.89 14.31
CA THR A 109 23.77 13.13 14.15
C THR A 109 23.29 12.38 12.92
N ILE A 110 22.39 11.43 13.12
CA ILE A 110 21.82 10.60 12.06
C ILE A 110 20.31 10.81 12.06
N GLN A 111 19.72 10.91 10.88
CA GLN A 111 18.27 10.91 10.73
C GLN A 111 17.78 9.47 10.67
N GLY A 112 17.03 9.04 11.69
CA GLY A 112 16.50 7.67 11.79
C GLY A 112 17.23 6.80 12.80
N GLU A 113 17.05 5.50 12.67
CA GLU A 113 17.64 4.47 13.54
C GLU A 113 18.72 3.71 12.79
N VAL A 114 19.90 3.57 13.40
CA VAL A 114 20.95 2.68 12.90
C VAL A 114 20.66 1.29 13.46
N LEU A 115 20.26 0.35 12.61
CA LEU A 115 19.96 -1.01 13.02
C LEU A 115 21.23 -1.88 13.04
N ARG A 116 22.14 -1.65 12.08
CA ARG A 116 23.42 -2.35 11.98
C ARG A 116 24.51 -1.43 11.49
N ARG A 117 25.72 -1.58 12.01
CA ARG A 117 26.86 -0.74 11.64
C ARG A 117 28.16 -1.50 11.62
N LEU A 118 29.02 -1.14 10.67
CA LEU A 118 30.39 -1.65 10.59
C LEU A 118 31.22 -1.08 11.74
N MET A 119 31.87 -1.96 12.53
CA MET A 119 32.83 -1.53 13.56
C MET A 119 33.98 -0.72 12.91
N PRO A 120 34.55 0.29 13.59
CA PRO A 120 35.66 1.06 13.00
C PRO A 120 36.88 0.20 12.72
N ASP A 121 37.78 0.66 11.85
CA ASP A 121 39.09 0.00 11.68
C ASP A 121 39.84 -0.10 13.01
N GLY A 122 40.47 -1.25 13.26
CA GLY A 122 41.21 -1.49 14.48
C GLY A 122 41.34 -2.98 14.85
N THR A 123 42.03 -3.21 15.96
CA THR A 123 42.20 -4.53 16.56
C THR A 123 41.15 -4.76 17.63
N TYR A 124 40.48 -5.91 17.55
CA TYR A 124 39.40 -6.30 18.45
C TYR A 124 39.72 -7.60 19.17
N THR A 125 39.45 -7.64 20.47
CA THR A 125 39.32 -8.90 21.21
C THR A 125 37.87 -9.37 21.09
N TRP A 126 37.62 -10.41 20.31
CA TRP A 126 36.29 -11.04 20.28
C TRP A 126 36.12 -11.96 21.48
N ARG A 127 34.92 -12.02 22.04
CA ARG A 127 34.52 -12.90 23.15
C ARG A 127 33.22 -13.60 22.79
N LEU A 128 33.25 -14.92 22.78
CA LEU A 128 32.07 -15.76 22.68
C LEU A 128 31.79 -16.38 24.05
N VAL A 129 30.75 -15.87 24.71
CA VAL A 129 30.28 -16.34 26.01
C VAL A 129 29.09 -17.26 25.78
N ALA A 130 29.14 -18.47 26.34
CA ALA A 130 28.03 -19.42 26.37
C ALA A 130 27.56 -19.61 27.82
N ASN A 131 26.27 -19.36 28.06
CA ASN A 131 25.61 -19.56 29.35
C ASN A 131 24.69 -20.78 29.26
N GLY A 132 25.04 -21.84 29.97
CA GLY A 132 24.26 -23.08 30.01
C GLY A 132 23.09 -23.00 31.00
N GLU A 133 22.07 -23.82 30.77
CA GLU A 133 20.88 -23.91 31.64
C GLU A 133 21.21 -24.30 33.10
N GLY A 134 22.35 -24.96 33.33
CA GLY A 134 22.82 -25.37 34.66
C GLY A 134 23.50 -24.24 35.44
N GLY A 135 23.56 -23.03 34.89
CA GLY A 135 24.28 -21.88 35.46
C GLY A 135 25.78 -21.91 35.22
N GLU A 136 26.27 -22.83 34.38
CA GLU A 136 27.66 -22.80 33.91
C GLU A 136 27.85 -21.72 32.84
N THR A 137 28.97 -20.99 32.92
CA THR A 137 29.39 -20.03 31.91
C THR A 137 30.76 -20.43 31.39
N GLN A 138 30.92 -20.41 30.07
CA GLN A 138 32.22 -20.60 29.43
C GLN A 138 32.46 -19.50 28.40
N GLU A 139 33.70 -19.06 28.29
CA GLU A 139 34.14 -18.03 27.35
C GLU A 139 35.30 -18.59 26.50
N LEU A 140 35.28 -18.29 25.20
CA LEU A 140 36.46 -18.30 24.35
C LEU A 140 36.65 -16.92 23.73
N SER A 141 37.90 -16.59 23.45
CA SER A 141 38.29 -15.30 22.88
C SER A 141 39.43 -15.46 21.89
N GLY A 142 39.62 -14.44 21.07
CA GLY A 142 40.74 -14.31 20.15
C GLY A 142 40.81 -12.90 19.58
N GLU A 143 41.61 -12.74 18.54
CA GLU A 143 41.81 -11.45 17.89
C GLU A 143 41.08 -11.41 16.54
N LEU A 144 40.56 -10.24 16.18
CA LEU A 144 40.06 -9.88 14.86
C LEU A 144 40.57 -8.49 14.50
N VAL A 145 41.12 -8.31 13.31
CA VAL A 145 41.59 -7.03 12.78
C VAL A 145 40.68 -6.60 11.63
N LEU A 146 40.17 -5.37 11.72
CA LEU A 146 39.48 -4.70 10.62
C LEU A 146 40.39 -3.60 10.07
N GLU A 147 40.59 -3.59 8.75
CA GLU A 147 41.37 -2.56 8.06
C GLU A 147 40.69 -2.13 6.77
N ASP A 148 40.76 -0.86 6.39
CA ASP A 148 40.17 -0.34 5.15
C ASP A 148 38.66 -0.59 5.03
N GLY A 149 37.92 -0.53 6.15
CA GLY A 149 36.48 -0.73 6.17
C GLY A 149 35.69 0.47 5.61
N GLU A 150 34.60 0.21 4.89
CA GLU A 150 33.73 1.27 4.38
C GLU A 150 32.76 1.79 5.47
N ALA A 151 33.22 2.73 6.29
CA ALA A 151 32.49 3.21 7.46
C ALA A 151 31.27 4.13 7.18
N MET A 152 31.05 4.56 5.92
CA MET A 152 29.96 5.48 5.58
C MET A 152 28.61 4.75 5.59
N LEU A 153 27.69 5.18 6.46
CA LEU A 153 26.34 4.64 6.55
C LEU A 153 25.48 5.04 5.34
N PRO A 154 24.56 4.14 4.88
CA PRO A 154 23.53 4.46 3.90
C PRO A 154 22.40 5.27 4.57
N GLU A 155 22.71 6.50 4.96
CA GLU A 155 21.74 7.39 5.59
C GLU A 155 20.67 7.84 4.59
N ILE A 156 19.49 8.14 5.14
CA ILE A 156 18.31 8.58 4.41
C ILE A 156 18.00 10.04 4.80
N PRO A 157 18.78 11.04 4.31
CA PRO A 157 18.60 12.45 4.67
C PRO A 157 17.28 13.05 4.17
N GLU A 158 16.66 12.47 3.15
CA GLU A 158 15.37 12.90 2.62
C GLU A 158 14.38 11.74 2.73
N PHE A 159 13.33 11.93 3.51
CA PHE A 159 12.23 10.99 3.60
C PHE A 159 10.94 11.76 3.88
N THR A 160 10.10 11.87 2.86
CA THR A 160 8.85 12.62 2.91
C THR A 160 7.72 11.77 2.37
N VAL A 161 6.53 11.96 2.92
CA VAL A 161 5.29 11.32 2.49
C VAL A 161 4.22 12.42 2.37
N TYR A 162 3.53 12.47 1.24
CA TYR A 162 2.42 13.41 1.05
C TYR A 162 1.44 12.94 -0.03
N PRO A 163 0.12 12.98 0.23
CA PRO A 163 -0.49 13.19 1.54
C PRO A 163 -0.19 12.02 2.49
N ASP A 164 -0.14 12.29 3.79
CA ASP A 164 0.02 11.29 4.86
C ASP A 164 -1.33 10.66 5.28
N VAL A 165 -2.44 11.19 4.79
CA VAL A 165 -3.77 10.58 4.84
C VAL A 165 -4.30 10.47 3.41
N PHE A 166 -4.67 9.27 2.98
CA PHE A 166 -5.11 9.05 1.60
C PHE A 166 -6.22 7.99 1.55
N THR A 167 -7.02 8.04 0.49
CA THR A 167 -8.28 7.28 0.34
C THR A 167 -8.27 6.45 -0.93
N PRO A 168 -7.64 5.26 -0.97
CA PRO A 168 -7.48 4.47 -2.19
C PRO A 168 -8.82 3.83 -2.61
N ASN A 169 -9.69 4.62 -3.25
CA ASN A 169 -11.08 4.28 -3.54
C ASN A 169 -11.51 4.58 -4.99
N GLN A 170 -10.57 5.07 -5.81
CA GLN A 170 -10.73 5.47 -7.20
C GLN A 170 -11.80 6.54 -7.43
N ASP A 171 -12.00 7.44 -6.48
CA ASP A 171 -12.89 8.59 -6.67
C ASP A 171 -12.18 9.80 -7.31
N GLY A 172 -10.86 9.72 -7.52
CA GLY A 172 -10.02 10.75 -8.10
C GLY A 172 -9.52 11.80 -7.10
N ILE A 173 -9.80 11.64 -5.80
CA ILE A 173 -9.43 12.57 -4.74
C ILE A 173 -8.59 11.83 -3.72
N SER A 174 -7.36 12.30 -3.51
CA SER A 174 -6.45 11.74 -2.49
C SER A 174 -6.29 10.21 -2.57
N ASP A 175 -6.46 9.61 -3.74
CA ASP A 175 -6.38 8.16 -3.95
C ASP A 175 -4.98 7.58 -3.72
N ARG A 176 -3.97 8.46 -3.65
CA ARG A 176 -2.57 8.11 -3.83
C ARG A 176 -1.72 8.94 -2.88
N THR A 177 -0.61 8.36 -2.44
CA THR A 177 0.44 9.04 -1.67
C THR A 177 1.78 8.97 -2.39
N ALA A 178 2.52 10.07 -2.38
CA ALA A 178 3.86 10.13 -2.91
C ALA A 178 4.86 10.02 -1.75
N ILE A 179 5.82 9.10 -1.87
CA ILE A 179 6.91 8.92 -0.91
C ILE A 179 8.22 9.21 -1.62
N ASN A 180 8.97 10.20 -1.12
CA ASN A 180 10.31 10.48 -1.61
C ASN A 180 11.33 9.93 -0.63
N VAL A 181 12.32 9.19 -1.14
CA VAL A 181 13.44 8.69 -0.35
C VAL A 181 14.74 9.11 -1.04
N GLY A 182 15.58 9.87 -0.35
CA GLY A 182 16.90 10.27 -0.81
C GLY A 182 17.99 9.64 0.05
N LEU A 183 18.96 8.98 -0.59
CA LEU A 183 20.10 8.32 0.02
C LEU A 183 21.38 9.16 -0.13
N ASN A 184 22.28 9.08 0.85
CA ASN A 184 23.61 9.70 0.77
C ASN A 184 24.66 8.82 0.05
N LYS A 185 24.38 7.52 -0.12
CA LYS A 185 25.16 6.54 -0.89
C LYS A 185 24.24 5.42 -1.41
N ASP A 186 24.75 4.65 -2.36
CA ASP A 186 24.02 3.52 -2.96
C ASP A 186 23.73 2.43 -1.92
N ALA A 187 22.52 1.87 -1.96
CA ALA A 187 22.05 0.85 -1.03
C ALA A 187 20.83 0.10 -1.60
N ASP A 188 20.61 -1.13 -1.15
CA ASP A 188 19.34 -1.83 -1.31
C ASP A 188 18.28 -1.12 -0.46
N LEU A 189 17.28 -0.52 -1.10
CA LEU A 189 16.22 0.23 -0.46
C LEU A 189 14.91 -0.54 -0.48
N GLN A 190 14.35 -0.76 0.70
CA GLN A 190 13.02 -1.36 0.87
C GLN A 190 12.09 -0.36 1.53
N VAL A 191 10.92 -0.13 0.92
CA VAL A 191 9.85 0.70 1.48
C VAL A 191 8.62 -0.16 1.69
N TYR A 192 8.09 -0.17 2.90
CA TYR A 192 6.95 -1.03 3.25
C TYR A 192 6.13 -0.47 4.43
N LEU A 193 4.87 -0.90 4.51
CA LEU A 193 3.94 -0.56 5.59
C LEU A 193 3.89 -1.68 6.62
N VAL A 194 3.85 -1.31 7.90
CA VAL A 194 3.68 -2.22 9.02
C VAL A 194 2.51 -1.78 9.90
N ARG A 195 1.71 -2.75 10.34
CA ARG A 195 0.66 -2.59 11.34
C ARG A 195 0.45 -3.91 12.09
N ASP A 196 0.16 -3.82 13.38
CA ASP A 196 -0.06 -5.00 14.23
C ASP A 196 -1.11 -5.95 13.63
N GLY A 197 -0.73 -7.23 13.51
CA GLY A 197 -1.60 -8.29 13.00
C GLY A 197 -1.76 -8.31 11.47
N ILE A 198 -1.04 -7.46 10.73
CA ILE A 198 -1.02 -7.44 9.27
C ILE A 198 0.42 -7.74 8.80
N GLU A 199 0.54 -8.62 7.80
CA GLU A 199 1.84 -8.87 7.16
C GLU A 199 2.39 -7.58 6.52
N PRO A 200 3.72 -7.36 6.51
CA PRO A 200 4.32 -6.19 5.89
C PRO A 200 3.89 -6.03 4.42
N ILE A 201 3.48 -4.80 4.05
CA ILE A 201 3.02 -4.49 2.70
C ILE A 201 4.13 -3.72 1.99
N TYR A 202 4.82 -4.39 1.08
CA TYR A 202 5.92 -3.80 0.31
C TYR A 202 5.39 -2.86 -0.78
N ILE A 203 5.95 -1.65 -0.84
CA ILE A 203 5.60 -0.64 -1.82
C ILE A 203 6.64 -0.68 -2.95
N PRO A 204 6.23 -1.01 -4.19
CA PRO A 204 7.15 -1.01 -5.32
C PRO A 204 7.52 0.42 -5.72
N GLU A 205 8.78 0.62 -6.12
CA GLU A 205 9.27 1.91 -6.63
C GLU A 205 8.67 2.23 -8.01
N ARG A 206 8.41 3.52 -8.26
CA ARG A 206 8.05 4.00 -9.59
C ARG A 206 9.32 4.15 -10.45
N LEU A 207 9.58 3.16 -11.30
CA LEU A 207 10.74 3.15 -12.19
C LEU A 207 10.42 3.86 -13.53
N GLU A 208 10.51 5.18 -13.58
CA GLU A 208 10.38 5.95 -14.83
C GLU A 208 11.68 6.63 -15.24
N GLY A 209 12.15 6.36 -16.46
CA GLY A 209 13.27 7.09 -17.08
C GLY A 209 14.64 6.89 -16.41
N LEU A 210 14.78 5.93 -15.49
CA LEU A 210 16.02 5.63 -14.81
C LEU A 210 16.99 4.87 -15.72
N ASN A 211 18.28 5.25 -15.66
CA ASN A 211 19.35 4.48 -16.28
C ASN A 211 19.77 3.39 -15.28
N PRO A 212 19.59 2.09 -15.59
CA PRO A 212 19.93 1.00 -14.68
C PRO A 212 21.44 0.92 -14.36
N ASP A 213 22.30 1.58 -15.15
CA ASP A 213 23.74 1.56 -14.96
C ASP A 213 24.27 2.65 -14.00
N LEU A 214 23.40 3.50 -13.44
CA LEU A 214 23.79 4.57 -12.52
C LEU A 214 23.13 4.39 -11.14
N PRO A 215 23.88 4.59 -10.03
CA PRO A 215 23.29 4.64 -8.70
C PRO A 215 22.18 5.69 -8.65
N THR A 216 20.99 5.25 -8.26
CA THR A 216 19.86 6.14 -8.05
C THR A 216 19.86 6.50 -6.57
N LEU A 217 20.18 7.76 -6.25
CA LEU A 217 20.19 8.25 -4.86
C LEU A 217 18.87 8.92 -4.47
N ARG A 218 17.89 8.96 -5.38
CA ARG A 218 16.59 9.60 -5.19
C ARG A 218 15.52 8.70 -5.76
N HIS A 219 14.67 8.20 -4.89
CA HIS A 219 13.62 7.24 -5.18
C HIS A 219 12.26 7.90 -4.97
N LEU A 220 11.34 7.60 -5.88
CA LEU A 220 9.96 8.05 -5.79
C LEU A 220 9.05 6.82 -5.80
N TYR A 221 8.17 6.76 -4.81
CA TYR A 221 7.10 5.79 -4.74
C TYR A 221 5.78 6.52 -4.87
N ASP A 222 4.89 5.94 -5.64
CA ASP A 222 3.58 6.47 -5.95
C ASP A 222 2.59 5.36 -5.64
N TYR A 223 2.00 5.42 -4.44
CA TYR A 223 1.28 4.30 -3.85
C TYR A 223 -0.21 4.62 -3.72
N ASP A 224 -1.03 3.74 -4.25
CA ASP A 224 -2.48 3.85 -4.41
C ASP A 224 -3.24 2.74 -3.68
N GLY A 225 -2.58 2.09 -2.71
CA GLY A 225 -3.12 0.89 -2.07
C GLY A 225 -3.02 -0.39 -2.92
N GLY A 226 -2.36 -0.36 -4.08
CA GLY A 226 -2.25 -1.49 -5.00
C GLY A 226 -3.45 -1.64 -5.94
N VAL A 227 -4.32 -0.62 -5.99
CA VAL A 227 -5.59 -0.62 -6.72
C VAL A 227 -5.37 -0.67 -8.25
N ASP A 228 -4.39 0.04 -8.77
CA ASP A 228 -3.92 0.07 -10.16
C ASP A 228 -3.40 -1.31 -10.60
N LEU A 229 -2.92 -2.11 -9.66
CA LEU A 229 -2.52 -3.52 -9.87
C LEU A 229 -3.69 -4.51 -9.69
N GLY A 230 -4.91 -4.00 -9.49
CA GLY A 230 -6.12 -4.78 -9.28
C GLY A 230 -6.22 -5.43 -7.89
N ALA A 231 -5.35 -5.08 -6.95
CA ALA A 231 -5.45 -5.56 -5.57
C ALA A 231 -6.57 -4.85 -4.81
N ASP A 232 -7.09 -5.50 -3.76
CA ASP A 232 -7.92 -4.79 -2.79
C ASP A 232 -7.00 -3.93 -1.92
N PRO A 233 -7.37 -2.66 -1.65
CA PRO A 233 -6.56 -1.80 -0.81
C PRO A 233 -6.43 -2.36 0.61
N PRO A 234 -5.36 -2.02 1.35
CA PRO A 234 -5.21 -2.41 2.74
C PRO A 234 -6.38 -1.89 3.59
N ALA A 235 -6.60 -2.54 4.74
CA ALA A 235 -7.65 -2.12 5.66
C ALA A 235 -7.39 -0.73 6.25
N ASP A 236 -8.43 0.08 6.36
CA ASP A 236 -8.35 1.42 6.94
C ASP A 236 -7.66 1.44 8.32
N GLY A 237 -6.87 2.48 8.53
CA GLY A 237 -6.19 2.76 9.78
C GLY A 237 -4.78 3.33 9.58
N GLU A 238 -4.12 3.52 10.71
CA GLU A 238 -2.76 4.05 10.77
C GLU A 238 -1.73 2.92 10.55
N TYR A 239 -0.75 3.20 9.71
CA TYR A 239 0.38 2.35 9.39
C TYR A 239 1.70 3.07 9.68
N THR A 240 2.70 2.31 10.11
CA THR A 240 4.09 2.79 10.13
C THR A 240 4.68 2.52 8.75
N LEU A 241 5.03 3.58 8.03
CA LEU A 241 5.80 3.52 6.81
C LEU A 241 7.29 3.41 7.17
N ILE A 242 7.94 2.35 6.69
CA ILE A 242 9.35 2.08 6.93
C ILE A 242 10.12 2.21 5.63
N ALA A 243 11.21 2.99 5.65
CA ALA A 243 12.24 3.00 4.63
C ALA A 243 13.53 2.42 5.23
N LEU A 244 13.94 1.25 4.73
CA LEU A 244 15.10 0.50 5.19
C LEU A 244 16.17 0.49 4.09
N ALA A 245 17.32 1.10 4.37
CA ALA A 245 18.47 1.10 3.47
C ALA A 245 19.55 0.14 3.98
N GLN A 246 20.05 -0.74 3.10
CA GLN A 246 21.16 -1.63 3.39
C GLN A 246 22.25 -1.52 2.32
N ASP A 247 23.49 -1.22 2.72
CA ASP A 247 24.61 -1.23 1.78
C ASP A 247 25.18 -2.65 1.54
N THR A 248 26.15 -2.75 0.64
CA THR A 248 26.80 -4.01 0.26
C THR A 248 27.65 -4.62 1.38
N VAL A 249 28.16 -3.82 2.32
CA VAL A 249 28.90 -4.29 3.51
C VAL A 249 27.95 -4.88 4.57
N GLY A 250 26.69 -4.44 4.57
CA GLY A 250 25.62 -4.93 5.43
C GLY A 250 25.19 -3.94 6.50
N GLN A 251 25.65 -2.68 6.45
CA GLN A 251 25.18 -1.61 7.32
C GLN A 251 23.71 -1.31 7.02
N ARG A 252 22.91 -1.02 8.05
CA ARG A 252 21.46 -0.83 7.92
C ARG A 252 20.99 0.40 8.68
N VAL A 253 20.25 1.27 7.98
CA VAL A 253 19.60 2.45 8.55
C VAL A 253 18.10 2.39 8.21
N GLU A 254 17.28 2.80 9.17
CA GLU A 254 15.83 2.85 9.05
C GLU A 254 15.32 4.27 9.30
N ARG A 255 14.37 4.71 8.47
CA ARG A 255 13.51 5.86 8.77
C ARG A 255 12.06 5.39 8.85
N THR A 256 11.31 6.00 9.75
CA THR A 256 9.88 5.76 9.89
C THR A 256 9.08 7.04 9.72
N ALA A 257 7.88 6.89 9.17
CA ALA A 257 6.86 7.91 9.03
C ALA A 257 5.49 7.26 9.28
N THR A 258 4.46 8.09 9.41
CA THR A 258 3.09 7.62 9.62
C THR A 258 2.30 7.88 8.36
N ILE A 259 1.48 6.92 7.96
CA ILE A 259 0.50 7.07 6.90
C ILE A 259 -0.83 6.49 7.36
N THR A 260 -1.94 7.14 7.00
CA THR A 260 -3.29 6.71 7.32
C THR A 260 -4.04 6.39 6.04
N ILE A 261 -4.61 5.19 5.99
CA ILE A 261 -5.52 4.76 4.93
C ILE A 261 -6.94 4.96 5.46
N GLU A 262 -7.78 5.67 4.71
CA GLU A 262 -9.19 5.86 5.03
C GLU A 262 -10.07 5.50 3.83
N ASN A 263 -11.27 4.98 4.07
CA ASN A 263 -12.27 4.70 3.04
C ASN A 263 -11.73 3.88 1.85
N GLY A 264 -10.74 3.02 2.06
CA GLY A 264 -10.16 2.19 1.02
C GLY A 264 -11.18 1.17 0.50
N GLY A 265 -11.30 1.05 -0.82
CA GLY A 265 -12.15 0.02 -1.41
C GLY A 265 -12.22 0.07 -2.93
N LYS A 266 -12.84 -0.95 -3.51
CA LYS A 266 -13.13 -0.96 -4.95
C LYS A 266 -14.55 -0.44 -5.20
N PRO A 267 -14.72 0.64 -5.97
CA PRO A 267 -16.04 1.14 -6.30
C PRO A 267 -16.69 0.21 -7.31
N LEU A 268 -17.94 -0.16 -7.05
CA LEU A 268 -18.71 -1.10 -7.87
C LEU A 268 -20.13 -0.58 -8.04
N ALA A 269 -20.49 -0.28 -9.27
CA ALA A 269 -21.83 0.18 -9.61
C ALA A 269 -22.34 -0.45 -10.91
N GLN A 270 -23.67 -0.54 -11.02
CA GLN A 270 -24.32 -1.11 -12.19
C GLN A 270 -25.63 -0.40 -12.54
N ILE A 271 -26.00 -0.42 -13.83
CA ILE A 271 -27.37 -0.13 -14.25
C ILE A 271 -28.21 -1.38 -14.01
N VAL A 272 -29.22 -1.25 -13.14
CA VAL A 272 -30.02 -2.38 -12.68
C VAL A 272 -31.18 -2.66 -13.63
N PRO A 273 -31.40 -3.92 -14.06
CA PRO A 273 -32.61 -4.29 -14.77
C PRO A 273 -33.84 -4.12 -13.88
N GLN A 274 -34.93 -3.64 -14.46
CA GLN A 274 -36.21 -3.54 -13.76
C GLN A 274 -36.85 -4.94 -13.65
N PRO A 275 -37.57 -5.26 -12.54
CA PRO A 275 -38.25 -6.56 -12.40
C PRO A 275 -39.23 -6.90 -13.53
N SER A 276 -39.74 -5.87 -14.22
CA SER A 276 -40.55 -5.97 -15.42
C SER A 276 -40.25 -4.79 -16.35
N GLY A 277 -40.15 -5.06 -17.65
CA GLY A 277 -39.91 -4.03 -18.67
C GLY A 277 -38.44 -3.87 -19.05
N ALA A 278 -38.15 -2.74 -19.67
CA ALA A 278 -36.82 -2.37 -20.14
C ALA A 278 -35.85 -2.01 -19.00
N THR A 279 -34.57 -2.35 -19.15
CA THR A 279 -33.49 -1.88 -18.26
C THR A 279 -33.36 -0.35 -18.30
N VAL A 280 -33.53 0.22 -19.50
CA VAL A 280 -33.57 1.68 -19.72
C VAL A 280 -34.90 2.00 -20.37
N VAL A 281 -35.66 2.89 -19.75
CA VAL A 281 -36.87 3.45 -20.33
C VAL A 281 -36.45 4.55 -21.28
N PHE A 282 -37.02 4.55 -22.48
CA PHE A 282 -36.94 5.66 -23.40
C PHE A 282 -38.36 6.02 -23.86
N GLU A 283 -38.65 7.31 -23.95
CA GLU A 283 -39.91 7.83 -24.48
C GLU A 283 -39.70 9.18 -25.17
N ALA A 284 -40.65 9.54 -26.03
CA ALA A 284 -40.64 10.84 -26.70
C ALA A 284 -41.54 11.82 -25.95
N GLN A 285 -41.05 13.04 -25.73
CA GLN A 285 -41.85 14.13 -25.18
C GLN A 285 -41.65 15.42 -25.99
N PRO A 286 -42.68 16.28 -26.11
CA PRO A 286 -42.54 17.58 -26.75
C PRO A 286 -41.50 18.45 -26.05
N TYR A 287 -40.68 19.17 -26.82
CA TYR A 287 -39.72 20.12 -26.26
C TYR A 287 -40.40 21.44 -25.81
N ASP A 288 -39.89 22.01 -24.71
CA ASP A 288 -40.25 23.35 -24.21
C ASP A 288 -38.97 24.18 -24.02
N ASP A 289 -38.99 25.45 -24.43
CA ASP A 289 -37.86 26.37 -24.29
C ASP A 289 -37.46 26.61 -22.83
N ALA A 290 -38.35 26.35 -21.86
CA ALA A 290 -38.04 26.41 -20.44
C ALA A 290 -36.89 25.47 -20.04
N TYR A 291 -36.67 24.37 -20.78
CA TYR A 291 -35.62 23.39 -20.50
C TYR A 291 -34.24 23.77 -21.07
N TYR A 292 -34.17 24.80 -21.92
CA TYR A 292 -32.93 25.19 -22.57
C TYR A 292 -31.87 25.63 -21.55
N SER A 293 -30.69 25.00 -21.61
CA SER A 293 -29.57 25.29 -20.72
C SER A 293 -28.35 25.79 -21.51
N THR A 294 -27.61 26.73 -20.92
CA THR A 294 -26.29 27.22 -21.38
C THR A 294 -25.27 27.11 -20.23
N ALA A 295 -24.03 27.56 -20.48
CA ALA A 295 -23.02 27.69 -19.44
C ALA A 295 -23.44 28.68 -18.34
N GLU A 296 -24.17 29.74 -18.68
CA GLU A 296 -24.54 30.83 -17.78
C GLU A 296 -25.92 30.68 -17.15
N GLN A 297 -26.84 29.97 -17.82
CA GLN A 297 -28.21 29.82 -17.37
C GLN A 297 -28.67 28.37 -17.51
N ARG A 298 -29.08 27.76 -16.39
CA ARG A 298 -29.71 26.43 -16.39
C ARG A 298 -31.22 26.58 -16.64
N GLY A 299 -31.75 25.71 -17.51
CA GLY A 299 -33.17 25.54 -17.75
C GLY A 299 -33.86 24.77 -16.61
N GLU A 300 -35.19 24.67 -16.68
CA GLU A 300 -35.97 23.84 -15.77
C GLU A 300 -35.62 22.36 -15.93
N LEU A 301 -35.75 21.59 -14.84
CA LEU A 301 -35.56 20.14 -14.87
C LEU A 301 -36.85 19.47 -15.32
N ILE A 302 -36.76 18.57 -16.31
CA ILE A 302 -37.90 17.75 -16.71
C ILE A 302 -38.31 16.81 -15.58
N GLN A 303 -39.61 16.53 -15.50
CA GLN A 303 -40.13 15.56 -14.56
C GLN A 303 -39.76 14.14 -15.00
N ARG A 304 -39.60 13.26 -14.01
CA ARG A 304 -39.36 11.85 -14.25
C ARG A 304 -40.48 11.26 -15.12
N PRO A 305 -40.16 10.49 -16.18
CA PRO A 305 -41.17 9.87 -17.02
C PRO A 305 -42.03 8.89 -16.21
N GLN A 306 -43.34 8.91 -16.45
CA GLN A 306 -44.31 8.06 -15.73
C GLN A 306 -45.10 7.13 -16.66
N ASP A 307 -44.88 7.17 -17.98
CA ASP A 307 -45.65 6.36 -18.92
C ASP A 307 -45.27 4.86 -18.78
N PRO A 308 -46.21 3.99 -18.38
CA PRO A 308 -45.96 2.57 -18.31
C PRO A 308 -45.62 1.92 -19.67
N GLN A 309 -46.01 2.55 -20.79
CA GLN A 309 -45.72 2.01 -22.14
C GLN A 309 -44.23 2.11 -22.49
N GLY A 310 -43.52 3.12 -21.98
CA GLY A 310 -42.07 3.28 -22.17
C GLY A 310 -41.24 2.08 -21.71
N LEU A 311 -41.80 1.26 -20.80
CA LEU A 311 -41.18 0.03 -20.31
C LEU A 311 -41.20 -1.13 -21.33
N SER A 312 -42.00 -1.04 -22.39
CA SER A 312 -42.23 -2.14 -23.35
C SER A 312 -41.91 -1.80 -24.80
N THR A 313 -41.62 -0.53 -25.09
CA THR A 313 -41.38 -0.03 -26.44
C THR A 313 -39.93 -0.28 -26.86
N ASN A 314 -39.74 -1.00 -27.97
CA ASN A 314 -38.42 -1.30 -28.54
C ASN A 314 -38.03 -0.33 -29.67
N SER A 315 -39.00 0.42 -30.20
CA SER A 315 -38.81 1.39 -31.28
C SER A 315 -39.62 2.65 -31.00
N ILE A 316 -38.97 3.81 -31.06
CA ILE A 316 -39.59 5.11 -30.82
C ILE A 316 -39.63 5.86 -32.14
N THR A 317 -40.77 6.43 -32.49
CA THR A 317 -40.90 7.37 -33.60
C THR A 317 -41.28 8.72 -33.02
N MET A 318 -40.49 9.74 -33.31
CA MET A 318 -40.67 11.08 -32.73
C MET A 318 -40.36 12.18 -33.74
N PRO A 319 -41.00 13.35 -33.66
CA PRO A 319 -40.63 14.52 -34.47
C PRO A 319 -39.20 14.96 -34.19
N VAL A 320 -38.50 15.43 -35.22
CA VAL A 320 -37.24 16.18 -35.01
C VAL A 320 -37.53 17.47 -34.21
N GLY A 321 -36.66 17.78 -33.26
CA GLY A 321 -36.78 18.90 -32.34
C GLY A 321 -37.42 18.57 -30.99
N ASP A 322 -38.05 17.39 -30.86
CA ASP A 322 -38.59 16.88 -29.60
C ASP A 322 -37.52 16.19 -28.73
N MET A 323 -37.90 15.80 -27.52
CA MET A 323 -37.01 15.24 -26.51
C MET A 323 -37.08 13.71 -26.47
N LEU A 324 -35.93 13.05 -26.56
CA LEU A 324 -35.76 11.66 -26.16
C LEU A 324 -35.48 11.64 -24.67
N VAL A 325 -36.50 11.31 -23.89
CA VAL A 325 -36.44 11.20 -22.42
C VAL A 325 -36.02 9.80 -22.05
N PHE A 326 -35.08 9.67 -21.10
CA PHE A 326 -34.68 8.38 -20.57
C PHE A 326 -34.92 8.28 -19.06
N GLN A 327 -35.02 7.05 -18.57
CA GLN A 327 -34.94 6.74 -17.14
C GLN A 327 -34.30 5.39 -16.91
N LEU A 328 -33.42 5.29 -15.91
CA LEU A 328 -32.83 4.04 -15.46
C LEU A 328 -32.56 4.07 -13.95
N THR A 329 -32.14 2.93 -13.39
CA THR A 329 -31.74 2.82 -11.99
C THR A 329 -30.29 2.41 -11.89
N VAL A 330 -29.52 3.11 -11.05
CA VAL A 330 -28.14 2.77 -10.72
C VAL A 330 -28.11 2.23 -9.29
N GLU A 331 -27.29 1.21 -9.07
CA GLU A 331 -27.00 0.65 -7.75
C GLU A 331 -25.51 0.75 -7.48
N ASN A 332 -25.15 1.32 -6.34
CA ASN A 332 -23.83 1.13 -5.75
C ASN A 332 -23.88 -0.17 -4.93
N TYR A 333 -23.24 -1.23 -5.42
CA TYR A 333 -23.19 -2.53 -4.74
C TYR A 333 -21.82 -2.79 -4.09
N SER A 334 -20.96 -1.78 -4.01
CA SER A 334 -19.71 -1.82 -3.25
C SER A 334 -19.92 -1.55 -1.77
N ALA A 335 -18.85 -1.73 -0.99
CA ALA A 335 -18.81 -1.39 0.43
C ALA A 335 -18.48 0.08 0.71
N ILE A 336 -18.13 0.86 -0.32
CA ILE A 336 -17.69 2.25 -0.21
C ILE A 336 -18.64 3.20 -0.95
N PRO A 337 -18.73 4.48 -0.55
CA PRO A 337 -19.45 5.47 -1.33
C PRO A 337 -18.78 5.67 -2.70
N ILE A 338 -19.57 5.99 -3.73
CA ILE A 338 -19.03 6.33 -5.06
C ILE A 338 -19.32 7.79 -5.38
N ARG A 339 -18.30 8.52 -5.83
CA ARG A 339 -18.43 9.92 -6.18
C ARG A 339 -19.18 10.09 -7.49
N THR A 340 -19.93 11.18 -7.62
CA THR A 340 -20.59 11.55 -8.87
C THR A 340 -20.50 13.06 -9.11
N HIS A 341 -20.56 13.45 -10.39
CA HIS A 341 -20.39 14.84 -10.82
C HIS A 341 -21.26 15.16 -12.04
N GLY A 342 -21.57 16.45 -12.22
CA GLY A 342 -22.22 16.99 -13.41
C GLY A 342 -23.71 17.27 -13.23
N SER A 343 -24.40 17.46 -14.35
CA SER A 343 -25.81 17.84 -14.42
C SER A 343 -26.73 16.90 -13.62
N PRO A 344 -27.65 17.42 -12.79
CA PRO A 344 -28.59 16.61 -12.01
C PRO A 344 -29.58 15.86 -12.91
N PRO A 345 -30.18 14.76 -12.40
CA PRO A 345 -31.32 14.14 -13.06
C PRO A 345 -32.41 15.16 -13.40
N GLY A 346 -32.94 15.05 -14.62
CA GLY A 346 -33.92 15.97 -15.18
C GLY A 346 -33.32 17.05 -16.09
N THR A 347 -31.99 17.19 -16.18
CA THR A 347 -31.38 18.11 -17.14
C THR A 347 -31.66 17.68 -18.59
N VAL A 348 -31.94 18.66 -19.45
CA VAL A 348 -32.11 18.48 -20.89
C VAL A 348 -30.89 19.02 -21.63
N PHE A 349 -30.30 18.18 -22.48
CA PHE A 349 -29.25 18.58 -23.41
C PHE A 349 -29.84 18.77 -24.81
N ASP A 350 -29.35 19.76 -25.56
CA ASP A 350 -29.53 19.78 -27.02
C ASP A 350 -28.56 18.77 -27.68
N TRP A 351 -28.92 18.21 -28.83
CA TRP A 351 -28.11 17.24 -29.59
C TRP A 351 -26.65 17.66 -29.75
N THR A 352 -26.42 18.96 -29.98
CA THR A 352 -25.07 19.51 -30.20
C THR A 352 -24.32 19.87 -28.91
N GLN A 353 -24.98 19.78 -27.75
CA GLN A 353 -24.40 20.08 -26.45
C GLN A 353 -23.73 18.86 -25.84
N ARG A 354 -22.83 19.14 -24.90
CA ARG A 354 -22.14 18.16 -24.05
C ARG A 354 -22.00 18.73 -22.64
N ALA A 355 -21.60 17.93 -21.67
CA ALA A 355 -21.33 18.40 -20.30
C ALA A 355 -20.39 19.63 -20.28
N ALA A 356 -19.33 19.64 -21.09
CA ALA A 356 -18.43 20.78 -21.20
C ALA A 356 -19.11 22.09 -21.71
N THR A 357 -20.21 22.00 -22.46
CA THR A 357 -21.00 23.18 -22.87
C THR A 357 -21.63 23.88 -21.66
N PHE A 358 -21.81 23.15 -20.57
CA PHE A 358 -22.37 23.62 -19.32
C PHE A 358 -21.30 24.05 -18.30
N GLY A 359 -20.02 24.04 -18.69
CA GLY A 359 -18.88 24.28 -17.79
C GLY A 359 -18.55 23.09 -16.89
N GLU A 360 -19.13 21.91 -17.16
CA GLU A 360 -18.94 20.69 -16.39
C GLU A 360 -17.81 19.89 -17.03
N SER A 361 -16.64 19.92 -16.41
CA SER A 361 -15.46 19.19 -16.86
C SER A 361 -15.58 17.71 -16.49
N ASP A 362 -14.79 16.88 -17.17
CA ASP A 362 -14.59 15.50 -16.75
C ASP A 362 -13.74 15.50 -15.47
N GLU A 363 -14.20 14.77 -14.46
CA GLU A 363 -13.52 14.64 -13.18
C GLU A 363 -13.18 13.16 -12.98
N SER A 364 -11.88 12.83 -13.00
CA SER A 364 -11.39 11.46 -12.84
C SER A 364 -12.00 10.79 -11.61
N GLY A 365 -12.40 9.53 -11.72
CA GLY A 365 -13.01 8.75 -10.64
C GLY A 365 -14.49 9.05 -10.35
N ALA A 366 -15.09 10.09 -10.94
CA ALA A 366 -16.52 10.33 -10.80
C ALA A 366 -17.35 9.34 -11.63
N TRP A 367 -18.50 8.93 -11.10
CA TRP A 367 -19.47 8.09 -11.81
C TRP A 367 -20.55 8.94 -12.47
N ARG A 368 -20.88 8.65 -13.73
CA ARG A 368 -21.93 9.36 -14.49
C ARG A 368 -22.76 8.41 -15.33
N VAL A 369 -24.04 8.72 -15.48
CA VAL A 369 -24.89 8.08 -16.49
C VAL A 369 -24.73 8.83 -17.80
N GLY A 370 -24.39 8.13 -18.86
CA GLY A 370 -24.30 8.67 -20.22
C GLY A 370 -25.41 8.14 -21.11
N ILE A 371 -25.90 8.96 -22.03
CA ILE A 371 -26.66 8.49 -23.20
C ILE A 371 -25.79 8.64 -24.43
N ASP A 372 -25.86 7.67 -25.32
CA ASP A 372 -25.14 7.65 -26.59
C ASP A 372 -26.04 7.13 -27.70
N CYS A 373 -25.73 7.49 -28.93
CA CYS A 373 -26.43 7.05 -30.11
C CYS A 373 -25.44 6.75 -31.25
N ASP A 374 -25.87 5.92 -32.20
CA ASP A 374 -25.02 5.51 -33.33
C ASP A 374 -24.37 6.66 -34.12
N THR A 375 -24.96 7.85 -34.11
CA THR A 375 -24.48 9.04 -34.83
C THR A 375 -24.07 10.18 -33.90
N ALA A 376 -23.90 9.92 -32.61
CA ALA A 376 -23.37 10.90 -31.68
C ALA A 376 -21.95 11.33 -32.08
N ALA A 377 -21.60 12.59 -31.81
CA ALA A 377 -20.32 13.17 -32.23
C ALA A 377 -19.11 12.67 -31.41
N SER A 378 -19.35 12.07 -30.24
CA SER A 378 -18.33 11.55 -29.32
C SER A 378 -18.97 10.55 -28.35
N ASP A 379 -18.17 9.70 -27.71
CA ASP A 379 -18.67 8.69 -26.77
C ASP A 379 -19.40 9.32 -25.57
N TYR A 380 -20.65 8.90 -25.39
CA TYR A 380 -21.57 9.37 -24.34
C TYR A 380 -21.53 10.90 -24.14
N PRO A 381 -21.96 11.72 -25.12
CA PRO A 381 -21.77 13.16 -25.07
C PRO A 381 -22.67 13.85 -24.02
N TRP A 382 -23.80 13.23 -23.69
CA TRP A 382 -24.75 13.72 -22.70
C TRP A 382 -24.61 12.88 -21.43
N ARG A 383 -24.27 13.55 -20.32
CA ARG A 383 -23.93 12.89 -19.05
C ARG A 383 -24.66 13.55 -17.89
N TRP A 384 -25.12 12.73 -16.97
CA TRP A 384 -25.79 13.14 -15.73
C TRP A 384 -25.08 12.56 -14.53
N ARG A 385 -25.05 13.30 -13.42
CA ARG A 385 -24.67 12.75 -12.12
C ARG A 385 -25.68 11.71 -11.65
N LEU A 386 -25.27 10.85 -10.72
CA LEU A 386 -26.12 9.87 -10.09
C LEU A 386 -27.02 10.56 -9.07
N GLY A 387 -28.34 10.45 -9.19
CA GLY A 387 -29.27 10.93 -8.17
C GLY A 387 -29.38 12.46 -8.02
N THR A 388 -30.37 12.88 -7.24
CA THR A 388 -30.62 14.27 -6.86
C THR A 388 -29.88 14.64 -5.58
N ASP A 389 -29.89 15.92 -5.18
CA ASP A 389 -29.24 16.35 -3.92
C ASP A 389 -29.81 15.64 -2.68
N ASP A 390 -31.09 15.23 -2.73
CA ASP A 390 -31.74 14.48 -1.64
C ASP A 390 -31.29 13.01 -1.58
N ASP A 391 -30.77 12.48 -2.68
CA ASP A 391 -30.29 11.10 -2.77
C ASP A 391 -28.82 10.95 -2.35
N LEU A 392 -28.07 12.05 -2.31
CA LEU A 392 -26.61 12.05 -2.25
C LEU A 392 -26.08 12.59 -0.92
N ALA A 393 -25.04 11.94 -0.41
CA ALA A 393 -24.24 12.50 0.67
C ALA A 393 -23.34 13.61 0.11
N GLN A 394 -23.37 14.77 0.74
CA GLN A 394 -22.54 15.92 0.39
C GLN A 394 -21.34 15.99 1.33
N VAL A 395 -20.13 16.07 0.77
CA VAL A 395 -18.88 16.17 1.52
C VAL A 395 -18.12 17.38 1.00
N THR A 396 -17.81 18.33 1.89
CA THR A 396 -17.00 19.50 1.56
C THR A 396 -15.53 19.12 1.56
N ASP A 397 -14.79 19.61 0.57
CA ASP A 397 -13.34 19.39 0.47
C ASP A 397 -12.62 20.04 1.68
N PRO A 398 -11.70 19.33 2.34
CA PRO A 398 -11.02 19.85 3.53
C PRO A 398 -9.97 20.94 3.22
N LEU A 399 -9.53 21.07 1.97
CA LEU A 399 -8.54 22.05 1.50
C LEU A 399 -9.20 23.27 0.86
N ASP A 400 -10.42 23.14 0.31
CA ASP A 400 -11.21 24.24 -0.25
C ASP A 400 -12.71 24.12 0.11
N GLU A 401 -13.16 24.94 1.07
CA GLU A 401 -14.56 24.97 1.54
C GLU A 401 -15.59 25.31 0.43
N ASN A 402 -15.15 25.79 -0.73
CA ASN A 402 -16.03 26.07 -1.87
C ASN A 402 -16.29 24.84 -2.74
N ILE A 403 -15.55 23.75 -2.54
CA ILE A 403 -15.71 22.51 -3.29
C ILE A 403 -16.57 21.56 -2.47
N THR A 404 -17.66 21.08 -3.06
CA THR A 404 -18.54 20.07 -2.46
C THR A 404 -18.68 18.90 -3.42
N TYR A 405 -18.36 17.72 -2.91
CA TYR A 405 -18.46 16.45 -3.59
C TYR A 405 -19.77 15.75 -3.23
N TYR A 406 -20.31 15.01 -4.20
CA TYR A 406 -21.55 14.26 -4.05
C TYR A 406 -21.26 12.77 -4.15
N TYR A 407 -21.79 12.00 -3.22
CA TYR A 407 -21.56 10.57 -3.12
C TYR A 407 -22.86 9.79 -3.05
N LEU A 408 -22.95 8.73 -3.85
CA LEU A 408 -23.97 7.70 -3.71
C LEU A 408 -23.52 6.70 -2.62
N PRO A 409 -24.23 6.57 -1.49
CA PRO A 409 -23.79 5.72 -0.38
C PRO A 409 -23.68 4.22 -0.75
N PRO A 410 -22.90 3.42 0.01
CA PRO A 410 -22.84 1.97 -0.17
C PRO A 410 -24.21 1.31 -0.12
N GLY A 411 -24.50 0.40 -1.06
CA GLY A 411 -25.78 -0.32 -1.14
C GLY A 411 -26.97 0.51 -1.61
N ALA A 412 -26.78 1.81 -1.89
CA ALA A 412 -27.86 2.69 -2.30
C ALA A 412 -28.25 2.48 -3.76
N ARG A 413 -29.51 2.78 -4.06
CA ARG A 413 -30.06 2.79 -5.42
C ARG A 413 -30.67 4.15 -5.72
N VAL A 414 -30.38 4.68 -6.89
CA VAL A 414 -30.94 5.95 -7.36
C VAL A 414 -31.52 5.81 -8.75
N VAL A 415 -32.54 6.62 -9.02
CA VAL A 415 -33.11 6.72 -10.36
C VAL A 415 -32.50 7.93 -11.03
N VAL A 416 -31.97 7.72 -12.24
CA VAL A 416 -31.44 8.79 -13.08
C VAL A 416 -32.35 8.92 -14.29
N TRP A 417 -32.72 10.16 -14.61
CA TRP A 417 -33.51 10.51 -15.78
C TRP A 417 -32.99 11.82 -16.35
N GLY A 418 -33.37 12.11 -17.58
CA GLY A 418 -32.97 13.32 -18.30
C GLY A 418 -33.45 13.22 -19.74
N ALA A 419 -33.07 14.19 -20.56
CA ALA A 419 -33.45 14.13 -21.96
C ALA A 419 -32.40 14.72 -22.89
N VAL A 420 -32.45 14.26 -24.14
CA VAL A 420 -31.73 14.85 -25.26
C VAL A 420 -32.76 15.38 -26.25
N ARG A 421 -32.72 16.68 -26.55
CA ARG A 421 -33.49 17.26 -27.63
C ARG A 421 -32.87 16.86 -28.95
N MET A 422 -33.57 16.03 -29.71
CA MET A 422 -33.12 15.44 -30.96
C MET A 422 -33.33 16.44 -32.11
N SER A 423 -32.47 17.45 -32.19
CA SER A 423 -32.64 18.63 -33.06
C SER A 423 -32.19 18.43 -34.52
N GLU A 424 -31.56 17.30 -34.86
CA GLU A 424 -31.04 17.00 -36.19
C GLU A 424 -31.38 15.57 -36.64
N ILE A 425 -31.72 15.40 -37.92
CA ILE A 425 -31.88 14.08 -38.54
C ILE A 425 -30.55 13.70 -39.20
N GLU A 426 -29.86 12.75 -38.58
CA GLU A 426 -28.56 12.26 -39.05
C GLU A 426 -28.70 11.30 -40.24
N ALA A 427 -27.59 11.07 -40.95
CA ALA A 427 -27.57 10.21 -42.13
C ALA A 427 -28.05 8.77 -41.86
N ARG A 428 -27.93 8.30 -40.61
CA ARG A 428 -28.48 7.02 -40.16
C ARG A 428 -29.77 7.26 -39.36
N ASN A 429 -30.91 6.98 -39.99
CA ASN A 429 -32.24 7.08 -39.38
C ASN A 429 -33.11 5.91 -39.88
N PRO A 430 -33.60 5.00 -39.00
CA PRO A 430 -33.48 5.04 -37.55
C PRO A 430 -32.06 4.73 -37.05
N GLN A 431 -31.73 5.30 -35.90
CA GLN A 431 -30.48 5.06 -35.15
C GLN A 431 -30.79 4.36 -33.83
N ASN A 432 -29.84 3.60 -33.29
CA ASN A 432 -29.94 3.11 -31.93
C ASN A 432 -29.37 4.13 -30.95
N CYS A 433 -30.06 4.32 -29.83
CA CYS A 433 -29.56 5.03 -28.66
C CYS A 433 -29.56 4.09 -27.46
N TRP A 434 -28.59 4.23 -26.57
CA TRP A 434 -28.40 3.40 -25.38
C TRP A 434 -27.86 4.22 -24.21
N ALA A 435 -27.89 3.63 -23.02
CA ALA A 435 -27.26 4.20 -21.85
C ALA A 435 -25.91 3.54 -21.53
N GLY A 436 -25.09 4.26 -20.77
CA GLY A 436 -23.90 3.72 -20.14
C GLY A 436 -23.73 4.26 -18.73
N LEU A 437 -22.99 3.53 -17.90
CA LEU A 437 -22.58 3.98 -16.56
C LEU A 437 -21.06 4.06 -16.49
N ILE A 438 -20.57 5.29 -16.59
CA ILE A 438 -19.17 5.65 -16.81
C ILE A 438 -18.50 5.88 -15.46
N HIS A 439 -17.30 5.33 -15.28
CA HIS A 439 -16.37 5.69 -14.21
C HIS A 439 -15.21 6.46 -14.86
N GLU A 440 -15.25 7.78 -14.77
CA GLU A 440 -14.38 8.69 -15.54
C GLU A 440 -12.90 8.40 -15.31
N ASP A 441 -12.10 8.35 -16.39
CA ASP A 441 -10.67 8.01 -16.42
C ASP A 441 -10.24 6.67 -15.78
N VAL A 442 -11.19 5.89 -15.24
CA VAL A 442 -10.94 4.55 -14.66
C VAL A 442 -11.39 3.46 -15.64
N GLY A 443 -12.64 3.55 -16.13
CA GLY A 443 -13.12 2.64 -17.16
C GLY A 443 -14.63 2.50 -17.26
N LEU A 444 -15.05 1.81 -18.32
CA LEU A 444 -16.44 1.44 -18.56
C LEU A 444 -16.49 -0.08 -18.74
N THR A 445 -17.15 -0.79 -17.82
CA THR A 445 -17.27 -2.25 -17.91
C THR A 445 -18.26 -2.65 -19.00
N ASP A 446 -18.07 -3.83 -19.60
CA ASP A 446 -19.01 -4.37 -20.61
C ASP A 446 -20.45 -4.47 -20.09
N LEU A 447 -20.65 -4.69 -18.79
CA LEU A 447 -21.98 -4.72 -18.16
C LEU A 447 -22.65 -3.34 -18.17
N ASN A 448 -21.85 -2.28 -18.07
CA ASN A 448 -22.29 -0.90 -17.99
C ASN A 448 -22.21 -0.17 -19.33
N ALA A 449 -21.65 -0.79 -20.36
CA ALA A 449 -21.62 -0.27 -21.72
C ALA A 449 -22.86 -0.71 -22.50
N HIS A 450 -23.35 0.14 -23.41
CA HIS A 450 -24.37 -0.24 -24.38
C HIS A 450 -25.66 -0.83 -23.77
N VAL A 451 -26.13 -0.25 -22.66
CA VAL A 451 -27.26 -0.77 -21.89
C VAL A 451 -28.59 -0.30 -22.50
N GLY A 452 -29.47 -1.26 -22.77
CA GLY A 452 -30.85 -1.00 -23.19
C GLY A 452 -31.00 -0.29 -24.55
N PRO A 453 -30.31 -0.73 -25.63
CA PRO A 453 -30.40 -0.05 -26.93
C PRO A 453 -31.84 0.01 -27.45
N ARG A 454 -32.20 1.15 -28.05
CA ARG A 454 -33.52 1.44 -28.63
C ARG A 454 -33.39 2.06 -30.00
N SER A 455 -34.21 1.58 -30.94
CA SER A 455 -34.26 2.14 -32.29
C SER A 455 -35.13 3.40 -32.28
N ILE A 456 -34.53 4.54 -32.60
CA ILE A 456 -35.14 5.87 -32.63
C ILE A 456 -35.26 6.31 -34.10
N LEU A 457 -36.49 6.53 -34.54
CA LEU A 457 -36.83 7.09 -35.85
C LEU A 457 -37.25 8.56 -35.66
N LEU A 458 -36.45 9.47 -36.19
CA LEU A 458 -36.81 10.89 -36.27
C LEU A 458 -37.61 11.14 -37.54
N VAL A 459 -38.73 11.87 -37.43
CA VAL A 459 -39.56 12.25 -38.58
C VAL A 459 -39.61 13.77 -38.69
N ASP A 460 -39.50 14.29 -39.91
CA ASP A 460 -39.74 15.71 -40.16
C ASP A 460 -41.26 15.96 -40.20
N PRO A 461 -41.81 16.75 -39.25
CA PRO A 461 -43.23 17.07 -39.26
C PRO A 461 -43.68 17.88 -40.49
N ALA A 462 -42.75 18.47 -41.26
CA ALA A 462 -43.04 19.19 -42.50
C ALA A 462 -43.08 18.30 -43.75
N GLU A 463 -42.55 17.07 -43.69
CA GLU A 463 -42.56 16.10 -44.80
C GLU A 463 -43.68 15.03 -44.68
N GLY A 464 -44.55 15.17 -43.67
CA GLY A 464 -45.66 14.25 -43.35
C GLY A 464 -47.03 14.64 -43.89
#